data_AF-A0A526XUF7-F1
#
_entry.id   AF-A0A526XUF7-F1
#
_cell.length_a   1.000
_cell.length_b   1.000
_cell.length_c   1.000
_cell.angle_alpha   90.00
_cell.angle_beta   90.00
_cell.angle_gamma   90.00
#
_symmetry.space_group_name_H-M   'P 1'
#
loop_
_entity.id
_entity.type
_entity.pdbx_description
1 polymer ?
#
loop_
_entity_poly.entity_id
_entity_poly.type
_entity_poly.pdbx_seq_one_letter_code
_entity_poly.pdbx_strand_id
1 'polypeptide(L)'
;MTWVGYPDLKAGMLPHWEHTCAGRFDFELRDLAFFARDSLRIDEEQLKNGVLSVEFEWPLASGQSRELRAVFPDSYPFVRPQVTLRGKPETFPHRHC
;
A
#
# COMPACT_ATOMS: atom_id res chain seq x y z
N MET A 1 -9.97 11.32 -5.20
CA MET A 1 -9.23 10.20 -4.59
C MET A 1 -10.21 9.07 -4.34
N THR A 2 -10.10 8.00 -5.13
CA THR A 2 -11.03 6.87 -5.10
C THR A 2 -10.27 5.64 -4.61
N TRP A 3 -10.76 5.05 -3.52
CA TRP A 3 -10.12 3.89 -2.89
C TRP A 3 -10.91 2.62 -3.19
N VAL A 4 -10.22 1.57 -3.65
CA VAL A 4 -10.83 0.29 -4.01
C VAL A 4 -10.17 -0.86 -3.27
N GLY A 5 -10.90 -1.95 -3.04
CA GLY A 5 -10.31 -3.20 -2.55
C GLY A 5 -9.45 -3.87 -3.61
N TYR A 6 -8.51 -4.71 -3.20
CA TYR A 6 -7.71 -5.53 -4.14
C TYR A 6 -8.57 -6.39 -5.08
N PRO A 7 -9.67 -7.05 -4.64
CA PRO A 7 -10.55 -7.79 -5.54
C PRO A 7 -11.30 -6.94 -6.58
N ASP A 8 -11.46 -5.63 -6.31
CA ASP A 8 -12.23 -4.70 -7.14
C ASP A 8 -11.36 -3.97 -8.18
N LEU A 9 -10.06 -4.30 -8.25
CA LEU A 9 -9.13 -3.65 -9.16
C LEU A 9 -9.46 -4.00 -10.62
N LYS A 10 -9.58 -2.97 -11.46
CA LYS A 10 -9.83 -3.17 -12.89
C LYS A 10 -8.57 -3.72 -13.59
N ALA A 11 -8.79 -4.65 -14.52
CA ALA A 11 -7.72 -5.21 -15.34
C ALA A 11 -6.96 -4.10 -16.10
N GLY A 12 -5.64 -4.26 -16.21
CA GLY A 12 -4.75 -3.34 -16.92
C GLY A 12 -4.32 -2.10 -16.14
N MET A 13 -4.81 -1.88 -14.92
CA MET A 13 -4.28 -0.85 -14.02
C MET A 13 -3.01 -1.37 -13.35
N LEU A 14 -1.86 -0.89 -13.82
CA LEU A 14 -0.55 -1.34 -13.36
C LEU A 14 0.34 -0.15 -13.02
N PRO A 15 1.20 -0.25 -12.01
CA PRO A 15 2.21 0.75 -11.76
C PRO A 15 3.30 0.73 -12.85
N HIS A 16 3.96 1.87 -13.11
CA HIS A 16 4.94 2.01 -14.19
C HIS A 16 6.08 0.98 -14.12
N TRP A 17 6.55 0.69 -12.90
CA TRP A 17 7.64 -0.25 -12.69
C TRP A 17 7.31 -1.69 -13.08
N GLU A 18 6.02 -2.06 -13.18
CA GLU A 18 5.58 -3.40 -13.61
C GLU A 18 6.07 -3.73 -15.03
N HIS A 19 6.25 -2.73 -15.89
CA HIS A 19 6.81 -2.91 -17.23
C HIS A 19 8.26 -3.39 -17.23
N THR A 20 9.01 -3.05 -16.18
CA THR A 20 10.42 -3.44 -16.03
C THR A 20 10.60 -4.62 -15.07
N CYS A 21 9.64 -4.81 -14.17
CA CYS A 21 9.65 -5.80 -13.09
C CYS A 21 8.36 -6.61 -13.12
N ALA A 22 8.10 -7.34 -14.20
CA ALA A 22 6.86 -8.07 -14.39
C ALA A 22 6.60 -9.10 -13.27
N GLY A 23 5.35 -9.18 -12.82
CA GLY A 23 4.88 -10.01 -11.72
C GLY A 23 5.06 -9.38 -10.33
N ARG A 24 5.75 -8.23 -10.23
CA ARG A 24 6.02 -7.61 -8.92
C ARG A 24 4.76 -7.02 -8.31
N PHE A 25 3.84 -6.49 -9.11
CA PHE A 25 2.63 -5.86 -8.62
C PHE A 25 1.71 -6.85 -7.91
N ASP A 26 1.46 -8.00 -8.54
CA ASP A 26 0.67 -9.08 -7.94
C ASP A 26 1.36 -9.67 -6.70
N PHE A 27 2.69 -9.80 -6.71
CA PHE A 27 3.45 -10.22 -5.54
C PHE A 27 3.25 -9.27 -4.35
N GLU A 28 3.44 -7.96 -4.54
CA GLU A 28 3.30 -6.96 -3.46
C GLU A 28 1.88 -6.92 -2.90
N LEU A 29 0.87 -6.93 -3.77
CA LEU A 29 -0.53 -6.88 -3.32
C LEU A 29 -0.94 -8.14 -2.56
N ARG A 30 -0.46 -9.32 -2.95
CA ARG A 30 -0.70 -10.57 -2.20
C ARG A 30 0.00 -10.57 -0.86
N ASP A 31 1.26 -10.14 -0.81
CA ASP A 31 2.03 -10.06 0.43
C ASP A 31 1.39 -9.06 1.41
N LEU A 32 1.04 -7.87 0.92
CA LEU A 32 0.31 -6.88 1.73
C LEU A 32 -1.06 -7.39 2.17
N ALA A 33 -1.84 -8.02 1.29
CA ALA A 33 -3.16 -8.55 1.63
C ALA A 33 -3.10 -9.62 2.73
N PHE A 34 -2.01 -10.39 2.82
CA PHE A 34 -1.82 -11.36 3.91
C PHE A 34 -1.82 -10.69 5.29
N PHE A 35 -1.14 -9.54 5.43
CA PHE A 35 -1.05 -8.80 6.69
C PHE A 35 -2.24 -7.85 6.91
N ALA A 36 -2.61 -7.10 5.87
CA ALA A 36 -3.66 -6.08 5.89
C ALA A 36 -5.08 -6.67 5.90
N ARG A 37 -5.26 -7.91 5.41
CA ARG A 37 -6.56 -8.56 5.26
C ARG A 37 -7.53 -7.64 4.49
N ASP A 38 -8.76 -7.51 4.98
CA ASP A 38 -9.83 -6.73 4.38
C ASP A 38 -9.63 -5.20 4.51
N SER A 39 -8.56 -4.74 5.17
CA SER A 39 -8.26 -3.30 5.30
C SER A 39 -7.49 -2.74 4.11
N LEU A 40 -6.92 -3.58 3.25
CA LEU A 40 -6.13 -3.12 2.10
C LEU A 40 -6.99 -2.34 1.10
N ARG A 41 -6.64 -1.09 0.87
CA ARG A 41 -7.26 -0.18 -0.08
C ARG A 41 -6.20 0.39 -1.02
N ILE A 42 -6.55 0.50 -2.30
CA ILE A 42 -5.67 0.97 -3.37
C ILE A 42 -6.24 2.26 -3.93
N ASP A 43 -5.42 3.28 -4.11
CA ASP A 43 -5.81 4.55 -4.73
C ASP A 43 -5.90 4.36 -6.25
N GLU A 44 -7.13 4.22 -6.76
CA GLU A 44 -7.40 3.98 -8.17
C GLU A 44 -6.93 5.15 -9.05
N GLU A 45 -6.97 6.38 -8.54
CA GLU A 45 -6.56 7.57 -9.31
C GLU A 45 -5.05 7.63 -9.47
N GLN A 46 -4.29 7.35 -8.41
CA GLN A 46 -2.83 7.27 -8.50
C GLN A 46 -2.38 6.10 -9.36
N LEU A 47 -3.05 4.95 -9.25
CA LEU A 47 -2.68 3.77 -10.03
C LEU A 47 -2.91 3.99 -11.54
N LYS A 48 -3.95 4.74 -11.93
CA LYS A 48 -4.13 5.19 -13.33
C LYS A 48 -2.97 6.02 -13.86
N ASN A 49 -2.24 6.70 -12.98
CA ASN A 49 -1.05 7.48 -13.31
C ASN A 49 0.25 6.67 -13.15
N GLY A 50 0.16 5.34 -12.95
CA GLY A 50 1.30 4.47 -12.80
C GLY A 50 1.94 4.44 -11.40
N VAL A 51 1.33 5.10 -10.42
CA VAL A 51 1.84 5.15 -9.03
C VAL A 51 0.99 4.25 -8.14
N LEU A 52 1.63 3.27 -7.49
CA LEU A 52 0.93 2.46 -6.48
C LEU A 52 0.92 3.19 -5.13
N SER A 53 -0.27 3.62 -4.70
CA SER A 53 -0.53 4.15 -3.35
C SER A 53 -1.57 3.27 -2.68
N VAL A 54 -1.25 2.76 -1.49
CA VAL A 54 -2.14 1.87 -0.72
C VAL A 54 -2.31 2.37 0.70
N GLU A 55 -3.46 2.06 1.29
CA GLU A 55 -3.77 2.27 2.70
C GLU A 55 -4.22 0.95 3.31
N PHE A 56 -3.81 0.68 4.55
CA PHE A 56 -4.16 -0.53 5.26
C PHE A 56 -3.93 -0.38 6.77
N GLU A 57 -4.56 -1.26 7.55
CA GLU A 57 -4.24 -1.44 8.96
C GLU A 57 -3.07 -2.41 9.12
N TRP A 58 -2.08 -2.00 9.91
CA TRP A 58 -0.93 -2.82 10.26
C TRP A 58 -0.98 -3.24 11.73
N PRO A 59 -0.91 -4.55 12.02
CA PRO A 59 -0.88 -5.05 13.39
C PRO A 59 0.47 -4.77 14.06
N LEU A 60 0.44 -4.24 15.27
CA LEU A 60 1.61 -4.06 16.12
C LEU A 60 1.73 -5.21 17.13
N ALA A 61 2.96 -5.44 17.62
CA ALA A 61 3.21 -6.45 18.65
C ALA A 61 2.43 -6.22 19.96
N SER A 62 1.98 -4.98 20.22
CA SER A 62 1.12 -4.63 21.36
C SER A 62 -0.33 -5.12 21.25
N GLY A 63 -0.71 -5.72 20.12
CA GLY A 63 -2.10 -6.12 19.82
C GLY A 63 -2.97 -4.98 19.30
N GLN A 64 -2.41 -3.78 19.13
CA GLN A 64 -3.10 -2.65 18.48
C GLN A 64 -2.83 -2.65 16.97
N SER A 65 -3.77 -2.11 16.18
CA SER A 65 -3.56 -1.81 14.77
C SER A 65 -3.29 -0.32 14.54
N ARG A 66 -2.55 0.01 13.47
CA ARG A 66 -2.36 1.39 13.00
C ARG A 66 -2.63 1.50 11.52
N GLU A 67 -3.33 2.55 11.12
CA GLU A 67 -3.51 2.87 9.71
C GLU A 67 -2.20 3.41 9.12
N LEU A 68 -1.76 2.78 8.05
CA LEU A 68 -0.60 3.18 7.27
C LEU A 68 -1.02 3.57 5.86
N ARG A 69 -0.25 4.49 5.27
CA ARG A 69 -0.22 4.71 3.83
C ARG A 69 1.16 4.37 3.31
N ALA A 70 1.23 3.57 2.26
CA ALA A 70 2.47 3.29 1.54
C ALA A 70 2.36 3.80 0.09
N VAL A 71 3.35 4.57 -0.35
CA VAL A 71 3.46 5.08 -1.72
C VAL A 71 4.71 4.51 -2.36
N PHE A 72 4.52 3.74 -3.42
CA PHE A 72 5.57 3.11 -4.20
C PHE A 72 5.97 4.04 -5.35
N PRO A 73 7.21 4.54 -5.40
CA PRO A 73 7.65 5.42 -6.47
C PRO A 73 7.80 4.64 -7.79
N ASP A 74 7.81 5.37 -8.91
CA ASP A 74 8.04 4.80 -10.25
C ASP A 74 9.37 4.05 -10.38
N SER A 75 10.35 4.38 -9.53
CA SER A 75 11.66 3.73 -9.47
C SER A 75 11.70 2.50 -8.54
N TYR A 76 10.57 2.06 -8.01
CA TYR A 76 10.47 0.77 -7.31
C TYR A 76 10.89 -0.37 -8.26
N PRO A 77 11.58 -1.43 -7.80
CA PRO A 77 12.02 -1.71 -6.43
C PRO A 77 13.38 -1.12 -6.04
N PHE A 78 14.01 -0.30 -6.89
CA PHE A 78 15.32 0.29 -6.62
C PHE A 78 15.26 1.35 -5.51
N VAL A 79 14.15 2.09 -5.44
CA VAL A 79 13.84 2.99 -4.32
C VAL A 79 12.69 2.40 -3.52
N ARG A 80 12.84 2.39 -2.19
CA ARG A 80 11.84 1.83 -1.27
C ARG A 80 10.55 2.66 -1.25
N PRO A 81 9.40 2.05 -0.92
CA PRO A 81 8.15 2.79 -0.73
C PRO A 81 8.28 3.74 0.45
N GLN A 82 7.64 4.90 0.35
CA GLN A 82 7.47 5.80 1.48
C GLN A 82 6.26 5.36 2.29
N VAL A 83 6.46 5.08 3.58
CA VAL A 83 5.40 4.65 4.50
C VAL A 83 5.16 5.75 5.53
N THR A 84 3.90 6.12 5.73
CA THR A 84 3.48 7.14 6.68
C THR A 84 2.34 6.64 7.56
N LEU A 85 2.39 6.97 8.85
CA LEU A 85 1.25 6.79 9.76
C LEU A 85 0.09 7.70 9.36
N ARG A 86 -1.13 7.17 9.42
CA ARG A 86 -2.36 7.95 9.28
C ARG A 86 -3.08 8.10 10.62
N GLY A 87 -3.99 9.06 10.67
CA GLY A 87 -4.77 9.39 11.86
C GLY A 87 -4.19 10.59 12.62
N LYS A 88 -4.63 10.74 13.87
CA LYS A 88 -4.22 11.86 14.72
C LYS A 88 -2.83 11.60 15.31
N PRO A 89 -1.92 12.59 15.35
CA PRO A 89 -0.58 12.43 15.93
C PRO A 89 -0.59 11.88 17.36
N GLU A 90 -1.58 12.25 18.19
CA GLU A 90 -1.76 11.70 19.55
C GLU A 90 -1.99 10.17 19.61
N THR A 91 -2.36 9.51 18.51
CA THR A 91 -2.53 8.05 18.48
C THR A 91 -1.27 7.32 17.98
N PHE A 92 -0.24 8.05 17.57
CA PHE A 92 0.98 7.45 17.02
C PHE A 92 1.74 6.69 18.11
N PRO A 93 2.35 5.54 17.78
CA PRO A 93 3.13 4.80 18.75
C PRO A 93 4.34 5.63 19.21
N HIS A 94 4.59 5.64 20.52
CA HIS A 94 5.72 6.39 21.10
C HIS A 94 7.11 5.86 20.70
N ARG A 95 7.17 4.64 20.14
CA ARG A 95 8.40 4.00 19.64
C ARG A 95 8.11 3.26 18.35
N HIS A 96 9.05 3.31 17.40
CA HIS A 96 9.12 2.35 16.31
C HIS A 96 9.39 0.97 16.91
N CYS A 97 8.54 -0.01 16.61
CA CYS A 97 8.78 -1.42 16.94
C CYS A 97 9.89 -1.99 16.07
#